data_AF-A0A918I935-F1
#
_entry.id   AF-A0A918I935-F1
#
_cell.length_a   1.000
_cell.length_b   1.000
_cell.length_c   1.000
_cell.angle_alpha   90.00
_cell.angle_beta   90.00
_cell.angle_gamma   90.00
#
_symmetry.space_group_name_H-M   'P 1'
#
loop_
_entity.id
_entity.type
_entity.pdbx_description
1 polymer ?
#
loop_
_entity_poly.entity_id
_entity_poly.type
_entity_poly.pdbx_seq_one_letter_code
_entity_poly.pdbx_strand_id
1 'polypeptide(L)' 'MSEESGSAGQRVGCTGQPKGLLEQMEELMAALNADLSELADLQGGERDSVGEAGRG' A
#
# COMPACT_ATOMS: atom_id res chain seq x y z
N MET A 1 -36.56 16.80 -6.10
CA MET A 1 -35.23 16.71 -6.73
C MET A 1 -34.33 17.65 -5.92
N SER A 2 -33.75 17.16 -4.82
CA SER A 2 -32.92 17.96 -3.93
C SER A 2 -31.45 17.81 -4.33
N GLU A 3 -30.97 18.85 -5.03
CA GLU A 3 -29.64 19.45 -4.90
C GLU A 3 -28.46 18.49 -4.77
N GLU A 4 -27.95 18.05 -5.92
CA GLU A 4 -26.53 17.80 -6.13
C GLU A 4 -25.78 19.15 -5.99
N SER A 5 -25.06 19.34 -4.88
CA SER A 5 -23.83 20.15 -4.88
C SER A 5 -23.06 19.95 -3.56
N GLY A 6 -22.59 18.72 -3.34
CA GLY A 6 -21.48 18.47 -2.43
C GLY A 6 -20.21 18.99 -3.09
N SER A 7 -20.01 20.30 -2.97
CA SER A 7 -18.87 21.04 -3.49
C SER A 7 -17.57 20.26 -3.32
N ALA A 8 -16.91 20.04 -4.46
CA ALA A 8 -15.50 19.71 -4.54
C ALA A 8 -14.71 20.86 -3.87
N GLY A 9 -14.59 20.80 -2.55
CA GLY A 9 -13.95 21.79 -1.72
C GLY A 9 -12.91 21.13 -0.82
N GLN A 10 -11.65 21.36 -1.15
CA GLN A 10 -10.51 21.18 -0.27
C GLN A 10 -9.99 19.74 -0.07
N ARG A 11 -9.46 19.18 -1.17
CA ARG A 11 -8.14 18.52 -1.06
C ARG A 11 -7.19 19.50 -0.35
N VAL A 12 -6.41 19.02 0.61
CA VAL A 12 -5.53 19.77 1.54
C VAL A 12 -6.25 20.25 2.81
N GLY A 13 -6.58 19.31 3.70
CA GLY A 13 -7.01 19.58 5.07
C GLY A 13 -5.89 19.25 6.06
N CYS A 14 -5.11 20.27 6.40
CA CYS A 14 -4.31 20.47 7.62
C CYS A 14 -3.35 19.35 8.10
N THR A 15 -2.10 19.73 8.31
CA THR A 15 -1.06 18.99 9.04
C THR A 15 -1.35 18.91 10.56
N GLY A 16 -2.61 18.69 10.97
CA GLY A 16 -3.04 18.80 12.37
C GLY A 16 -4.38 18.16 12.76
N GLN A 17 -5.16 17.62 11.83
CA GLN A 17 -6.28 16.76 12.21
C GLN A 17 -5.77 15.33 12.43
N PRO A 18 -6.18 14.65 13.53
CA PRO A 18 -5.83 13.25 13.71
C PRO A 18 -6.37 12.47 12.50
N LYS A 19 -5.49 11.70 11.85
CA LYS A 19 -5.84 10.85 10.71
C LYS A 19 -7.12 10.07 11.03
N GLY A 20 -8.02 9.99 10.06
CA GLY A 20 -9.23 9.18 10.23
C GLY A 20 -8.85 7.72 10.50
N LEU A 21 -9.67 6.98 11.27
CA LEU A 21 -9.39 5.56 11.54
C LEU A 21 -9.18 4.76 10.24
N LEU A 22 -9.95 5.04 9.20
CA LEU A 22 -9.81 4.38 7.90
C LEU A 22 -8.46 4.69 7.24
N GLU A 23 -8.02 5.94 7.26
CA GLU A 23 -6.72 6.37 6.72
C GLU A 23 -5.56 5.69 7.48
N GLN A 24 -5.67 5.59 8.81
CA GLN A 24 -4.69 4.84 9.62
C GLN A 24 -4.68 3.35 9.26
N MET A 25 -5.83 2.75 8.99
CA MET A 25 -5.91 1.35 8.56
C MET A 25 -5.34 1.15 7.14
N GLU A 26 -5.58 2.08 6.22
CA GLU A 26 -5.02 2.04 4.87
C GLU A 26 -3.49 2.13 4.90
N GLU A 27 -2.92 3.04 5.69
CA GLU A 27 -1.46 3.15 5.87
C GLU A 27 -0.87 1.89 6.47
N LEU A 28 -1.52 1.33 7.50
CA LEU A 28 -1.08 0.08 8.11
C LEU A 28 -1.10 -1.08 7.11
N MET A 29 -2.18 -1.22 6.33
CA MET A 29 -2.27 -2.24 5.29
C MET A 29 -1.21 -2.06 4.21
N ALA A 30 -0.93 -0.81 3.80
CA ALA A 30 0.11 -0.52 2.83
C ALA A 30 1.50 -0.91 3.33
N ALA A 31 1.83 -0.59 4.59
CA ALA A 31 3.09 -0.98 5.21
C ALA A 31 3.23 -2.51 5.28
N LEU A 32 2.20 -3.20 5.75
CA LEU A 32 2.19 -4.67 5.81
C LEU A 32 2.33 -5.31 4.42
N ASN A 33 1.68 -4.74 3.40
CA ASN A 33 1.76 -5.26 2.04
C ASN A 33 3.15 -5.04 1.40
N ALA A 34 3.82 -3.94 1.74
CA ALA A 34 5.21 -3.72 1.34
C ALA A 34 6.14 -4.78 1.95
N ASP A 35 6.02 -5.02 3.26
CA ASP A 35 6.83 -6.04 3.96
C ASP A 35 6.60 -7.44 3.37
N LEU A 36 5.35 -7.80 3.04
CA LEU A 36 5.03 -9.07 2.39
C LEU A 36 5.60 -9.17 0.97
N SER A 37 5.61 -8.05 0.23
CA SER A 37 6.19 -8.00 -1.11
C SER A 37 7.71 -8.20 -1.06
N GLU A 38 8.42 -7.56 -0.13
CA GLU A 38 9.85 -7.77 0.07
C GLU A 38 10.17 -9.22 0.44
N LEU A 39 9.38 -9.83 1.33
CA LEU A 39 9.52 -11.24 1.69
C LEU A 39 9.25 -12.19 0.51
N ALA A 40 8.33 -11.83 -0.39
CA ALA A 40 8.06 -12.60 -1.59
C ALA A 40 9.23 -12.51 -2.58
N ASP A 41 9.82 -11.33 -2.74
CA ASP A 41 10.98 -11.11 -3.62
C ASP A 41 12.21 -11.88 -3.13
N LEU A 42 12.47 -11.92 -1.81
CA LEU A 42 13.55 -12.73 -1.23
C LEU A 42 13.37 -14.22 -1.51
N GLN A 43 12.15 -14.75 -1.28
CA GLN A 43 11.84 -16.14 -1.58
C GLN A 43 11.85 -16.46 -3.08
N GLY A 44 11.48 -15.49 -3.93
CA GLY A 44 11.56 -15.60 -5.38
C GLY A 44 13.00 -15.69 -5.88
N GLY A 45 13.86 -14.79 -5.40
CA GLY A 45 15.28 -14.76 -5.74
C GLY A 45 16.05 -16.02 -5.31
N GLU A 46 15.69 -16.63 -4.18
CA GLU A 46 16.25 -17.92 -3.75
C GLU A 46 15.85 -19.08 -4.67
N ARG A 47 14.63 -19.05 -5.21
CA ARG A 47 14.15 -20.09 -6.15
C ARG A 47 14.75 -19.93 -7.54
N ASP A 48 14.92 -18.71 -8.02
CA ASP A 48 15.58 -18.45 -9.30
C ASP A 48 17.08 -18.79 -9.26
N SER A 49 17.75 -18.56 -8.12
CA SER A 49 19.16 -18.93 -7.92
C SER A 49 19.40 -20.45 -7.96
N VAL A 50 18.44 -21.26 -7.49
CA VAL A 50 18.51 -22.72 -7.53
C VAL A 50 18.12 -23.27 -8.92
N GLY A 51 17.27 -22.58 -9.67
CA GLY A 51 16.86 -22.97 -11.03
C GLY A 51 17.95 -22.80 -12.09
N GLU A 52 18.81 -21.79 -11.95
CA GLU A 52 19.90 -21.49 -12.90
C GLU A 52 21.10 -22.46 -12.76
N ALA A 53 21.40 -22.92 -11.55
CA ALA A 53 22.54 -23.82 -11.28
C ALA A 53 22.34 -25.28 -11.76
N GLY A 54 21.14 -25.65 -12.22
CA GLY A 54 20.80 -26.98 -12.73
C GLY A 54 20.82 -27.12 -14.26
N ARG A 55 21.24 -26.09 -15.00
CA ARG A 55 21.22 -26.06 -16.48
C ARG A 55 22.62 -25.91 -17.14
N GLY A 56 23.69 -26.26 -16.42
CA GLY A 56 25.06 -26.33 -16.94
C GLY A 56 25.50 -27.75 -17.27
#